data_AF-A0A376VYR5-F1
#
_entry.id   AF-A0A376VYR5-F1
#
_cell.length_a   1.000
_cell.length_b   1.000
_cell.length_c   1.000
_cell.angle_alpha   90.00
_cell.angle_beta   90.00
_cell.angle_gamma   90.00
#
_symmetry.space_group_name_H-M   'P 1'
#
loop_
_entity.id
_entity.type
_entity.pdbx_description
1 polymer ?
#
loop_
_entity_poly.entity_id
_entity_poly.type
_entity_poly.pdbx_seq_one_letter_code
_entity_poly.pdbx_strand_id
1 'polypeptide(L)'
;MPRLTAKDFPQELLDYYDYYAHGKISKREFLNFAAKYAVGGMTALALFDLLKPNYALATQVEFTDPEIVAEYITYPSPNGHGEVRVIW
;
A
#
# COMPACT_ATOMS: atom_id res chain seq x y z
N MET A 1 -19.80 -3.81 10.99
CA MET A 1 -19.71 -2.42 10.48
C MET A 1 -19.03 -2.47 9.12
N PRO A 2 -19.39 -1.60 8.17
CA PRO A 2 -18.69 -1.52 6.88
C PRO A 2 -17.22 -1.15 7.08
N ARG A 3 -16.34 -1.64 6.18
CA ARG A 3 -14.91 -1.33 6.21
C ARG A 3 -14.70 0.14 5.87
N LEU A 4 -13.87 0.83 6.64
CA LEU A 4 -13.44 2.19 6.34
C LEU A 4 -12.63 2.25 5.04
N THR A 5 -12.73 3.36 4.35
CA THR A 5 -12.05 3.69 3.10
C THR A 5 -11.18 4.93 3.29
N ALA A 6 -10.33 5.24 2.30
CA ALA A 6 -9.50 6.45 2.36
C ALA A 6 -10.32 7.74 2.54
N LYS A 7 -11.58 7.77 2.06
CA LYS A 7 -12.48 8.93 2.20
C LYS A 7 -12.91 9.19 3.64
N ASP A 8 -12.77 8.20 4.52
CA ASP A 8 -13.14 8.31 5.93
C ASP A 8 -12.02 8.90 6.80
N PHE A 9 -10.86 9.23 6.21
CA PHE A 9 -9.71 9.80 6.91
C PHE A 9 -9.34 11.19 6.38
N PRO A 10 -8.81 12.08 7.23
CA PRO A 10 -8.24 13.36 6.79
C PRO A 10 -7.08 13.15 5.82
N GLN A 11 -7.01 13.95 4.75
CA GLN A 11 -5.96 13.84 3.73
C GLN A 11 -4.56 13.95 4.32
N GLU A 12 -4.31 14.90 5.23
CA GLU A 12 -3.00 15.09 5.87
C GLU A 12 -2.53 13.82 6.61
N LEU A 13 -3.45 13.05 7.21
CA LEU A 13 -3.11 11.77 7.85
C LEU A 13 -2.69 10.71 6.81
N LEU A 14 -3.35 10.69 5.65
CA LEU A 14 -2.99 9.81 4.54
C LEU A 14 -1.63 10.19 3.96
N ASP A 15 -1.32 11.48 3.84
CA ASP A 15 -0.04 11.97 3.34
C ASP A 15 1.11 11.57 4.27
N TYR A 16 0.92 11.66 5.60
CA TYR A 16 1.92 11.15 6.55
C TYR A 16 2.10 9.64 6.46
N TYR A 17 1.01 8.89 6.22
CA TYR A 17 1.12 7.45 6.01
C TYR A 17 1.87 7.12 4.72
N ASP A 18 1.60 7.85 3.62
CA ASP A 18 2.34 7.74 2.35
C ASP A 18 3.83 7.98 2.55
N TYR A 19 4.19 9.03 3.30
CA TYR A 19 5.58 9.33 3.60
C TYR A 19 6.26 8.22 4.41
N TYR A 20 5.55 7.64 5.37
CA TYR A 20 6.07 6.49 6.10
C TYR A 20 6.23 5.26 5.19
N ALA A 21 5.21 4.93 4.39
CA ALA A 21 5.21 3.76 3.51
C ALA A 21 6.33 3.83 2.45
N HIS A 22 6.67 5.03 2.00
CA HIS A 22 7.76 5.28 1.04
C HIS A 22 9.09 5.66 1.70
N GLY A 23 9.23 5.49 3.02
CA GLY A 23 10.49 5.67 3.73
C GLY A 23 10.99 7.11 3.86
N LYS A 24 10.13 8.11 3.64
CA LYS A 24 10.44 9.54 3.82
C LYS A 24 10.46 9.96 5.29
N ILE A 25 9.68 9.28 6.14
CA ILE A 25 9.68 9.45 7.61
C ILE A 25 9.71 8.09 8.30
N SER A 26 10.21 8.05 9.53
CA SER A 26 10.18 6.86 10.37
C SER A 26 8.77 6.55 10.89
N LYS A 27 8.55 5.29 11.31
CA LYS A 27 7.31 4.88 11.99
C LYS A 27 7.00 5.75 13.23
N ARG A 28 8.04 6.16 13.97
CA ARG A 28 7.90 7.00 15.17
C ARG A 28 7.42 8.40 14.80
N GLU A 29 7.95 8.99 13.75
CA GLU A 29 7.48 10.29 13.25
C GLU A 29 6.03 10.23 12.78
N PHE A 30 5.65 9.19 12.03
CA PHE A 30 4.25 8.96 11.68
C PHE A 30 3.34 8.90 12.90
N LEU A 31 3.68 8.09 13.92
CA LEU A 31 2.87 7.96 15.13
C LEU A 31 2.75 9.30 15.89
N ASN A 32 3.81 10.11 15.90
CA ASN A 32 3.79 11.45 16.49
C ASN A 32 2.83 12.38 15.74
N PHE A 33 2.86 12.40 14.41
CA PHE A 33 1.93 13.22 13.61
C PHE A 33 0.49 12.70 13.70
N ALA A 34 0.30 11.38 13.71
CA ALA A 34 -1.01 10.75 13.84
C ALA A 34 -1.67 11.00 15.21
N ALA A 35 -0.89 11.32 16.26
CA ALA A 35 -1.43 11.61 17.59
C ALA A 35 -2.43 12.80 17.60
N LYS A 36 -2.28 13.75 16.68
CA LYS A 36 -3.26 14.85 16.46
C LYS A 36 -4.68 14.34 16.17
N TYR A 37 -4.81 13.15 15.59
CA TYR A 37 -6.06 12.54 15.14
C TYR A 37 -6.58 11.46 16.12
N ALA A 38 -5.86 11.20 17.21
CA ALA A 38 -6.16 10.17 18.20
C ALA A 38 -7.17 10.67 19.26
N VAL A 39 -8.42 10.86 18.86
CA VAL A 39 -9.51 11.39 19.71
C VAL A 39 -10.51 10.30 20.13
N GLY A 40 -11.19 10.48 21.26
CA GLY A 40 -12.34 9.63 21.64
C GLY A 40 -12.00 8.15 21.89
N GLY A 41 -10.79 7.83 22.38
CA GLY A 41 -10.33 6.46 22.60
C GLY A 41 -9.59 5.84 21.42
N MET A 42 -9.54 6.53 20.27
CA MET A 42 -8.64 6.19 19.17
C MET A 42 -7.19 6.49 19.57
N THR A 43 -6.26 5.60 19.25
CA THR A 43 -4.82 5.80 19.45
C THR A 43 -4.12 5.95 18.11
N ALA A 44 -2.92 6.55 18.10
CA ALA A 44 -2.08 6.59 16.91
C ALA A 44 -1.73 5.18 16.37
N LEU A 45 -1.63 4.18 17.26
CA LEU A 45 -1.46 2.78 16.87
C LEU A 45 -2.73 2.20 16.23
N ALA A 46 -3.91 2.53 16.74
CA ALA A 46 -5.17 2.12 16.11
C ALA A 46 -5.30 2.73 14.71
N LEU A 47 -4.93 4.01 14.54
CA LEU A 47 -4.88 4.66 13.22
C LEU A 47 -3.87 3.98 12.28
N PHE A 48 -2.69 3.63 12.79
CA PHE A 48 -1.70 2.86 12.02
C PHE A 48 -2.27 1.52 11.54
N ASP A 49 -2.94 0.79 12.41
CA ASP A 49 -3.52 -0.52 12.09
C ASP A 49 -4.68 -0.43 11.09
N LEU A 50 -5.44 0.67 11.10
CA LEU A 50 -6.50 0.92 10.12
C LEU A 50 -5.96 1.31 8.74
N LEU A 51 -4.84 2.03 8.68
CA LEU A 51 -4.26 2.53 7.44
C LEU A 51 -3.32 1.54 6.75
N LYS A 52 -2.68 0.64 7.50
CA LYS A 52 -1.77 -0.33 6.92
C LYS A 52 -2.50 -1.33 6.00
N PRO A 53 -1.89 -1.76 4.88
CA PRO A 53 -2.45 -2.82 4.05
C PRO A 53 -2.76 -4.07 4.88
N ASN A 54 -3.97 -4.59 4.71
CA ASN A 54 -4.32 -5.93 5.16
C ASN A 54 -4.28 -6.87 3.95
N TYR A 55 -3.14 -7.52 3.74
CA TYR A 55 -2.93 -8.41 2.58
C TYR A 55 -3.87 -9.62 2.57
N ALA A 56 -4.39 -10.06 3.72
CA ALA A 56 -5.40 -11.11 3.77
C ALA A 56 -6.73 -10.69 3.13
N LEU A 57 -7.02 -9.38 3.09
CA LEU A 57 -8.18 -8.81 2.39
C LEU A 57 -7.83 -8.32 0.97
N ALA A 58 -6.57 -8.45 0.54
CA ALA A 58 -6.10 -7.89 -0.73
C ALA A 58 -6.21 -8.87 -1.90
N THR A 59 -6.39 -10.17 -1.65
CA THR A 59 -6.57 -11.18 -2.69
C THR A 59 -7.84 -10.89 -3.48
N GLN A 60 -7.69 -10.52 -4.75
CA GLN A 60 -8.81 -10.30 -5.68
C GLN A 60 -9.02 -11.49 -6.63
N VAL A 61 -7.92 -12.18 -6.96
CA VAL A 61 -7.88 -13.37 -7.80
C VAL A 61 -7.05 -14.43 -7.09
N GLU A 62 -7.38 -15.70 -7.30
CA GLU A 62 -6.59 -16.81 -6.76
C GLU A 62 -5.22 -16.84 -7.42
N PHE A 63 -4.18 -17.19 -6.67
CA PHE A 63 -2.82 -17.26 -7.23
C PHE A 63 -2.68 -18.39 -8.27
N THR A 64 -3.64 -19.32 -8.30
CA THR A 64 -3.75 -20.43 -9.26
C THR A 64 -4.89 -20.24 -10.25
N ASP A 65 -5.38 -19.01 -10.46
CA ASP A 65 -6.44 -18.76 -11.42
C ASP A 65 -6.05 -19.31 -12.82
N PRO A 66 -6.78 -20.29 -13.37
CA PRO A 66 -6.40 -20.94 -14.62
C PRO A 66 -6.54 -20.02 -15.84
N GLU A 67 -7.21 -18.88 -15.72
CA GLU A 67 -7.28 -17.87 -16.78
C GLU A 67 -5.99 -17.02 -16.86
N ILE A 68 -5.15 -17.04 -15.81
CA ILE A 68 -3.86 -16.34 -15.78
C ILE A 68 -2.75 -17.30 -16.17
N VAL A 69 -2.24 -17.17 -17.40
CA VAL A 69 -1.14 -17.97 -17.92
C VAL A 69 0.14 -17.14 -17.90
N ALA A 70 1.07 -17.49 -16.99
CA ALA A 70 2.37 -16.84 -16.91
C ALA A 70 3.33 -17.38 -17.98
N GLU A 71 3.89 -16.50 -18.80
CA GLU A 71 4.88 -16.84 -19.82
C GLU A 71 6.10 -15.93 -19.79
N TYR A 72 7.25 -16.44 -20.21
CA TYR A 72 8.43 -15.59 -20.41
C TYR A 72 8.45 -15.10 -21.84
N ILE A 73 8.42 -13.78 -22.02
CA ILE A 73 8.60 -13.16 -23.34
C ILE A 73 9.89 -12.34 -23.36
N THR A 74 10.42 -12.19 -24.57
CA THR A 74 11.58 -11.36 -24.85
C THR A 74 11.20 -10.28 -25.85
N TYR A 75 11.53 -9.02 -25.56
CA TYR A 75 11.25 -7.92 -26.47
C TYR A 75 12.44 -6.93 -26.57
N PRO A 76 12.61 -6.26 -27.72
CA PRO A 76 13.64 -5.25 -27.88
C PRO A 76 13.24 -3.96 -27.15
N SER A 77 14.13 -3.47 -26.30
CA SER A 77 14.07 -2.17 -25.63
C SER A 77 15.24 -1.30 -26.11
N PRO A 78 15.23 -0.82 -27.37
CA PRO A 78 16.37 -0.13 -27.98
C PRO A 78 16.73 1.19 -27.29
N ASN A 79 15.76 1.84 -26.65
CA ASN A 79 15.98 3.06 -25.85
C ASN A 79 16.20 2.78 -24.35
N GLY A 80 16.42 1.50 -24.00
CA GLY A 80 16.62 1.04 -22.62
C GLY A 80 17.72 0.00 -22.56
N HIS A 81 17.45 -1.15 -21.94
CA HIS A 81 18.47 -2.15 -21.62
C HIS A 81 18.76 -3.16 -22.76
N GLY A 82 18.54 -2.79 -24.02
CA GLY A 82 18.72 -3.72 -25.14
C GLY A 82 17.61 -4.77 -25.18
N GLU A 83 17.95 -6.06 -25.11
CA GLU A 83 16.96 -7.13 -25.08
C GLU A 83 16.48 -7.38 -23.64
N VAL A 84 15.17 -7.38 -23.41
CA VAL A 84 14.58 -7.54 -22.08
C VAL A 84 13.75 -8.81 -22.04
N ARG A 85 14.00 -9.65 -21.03
CA ARG A 85 13.18 -10.82 -20.71
C ARG A 85 12.26 -10.48 -19.54
N VAL A 86 10.95 -10.67 -19.72
CA VAL A 86 9.92 -10.40 -18.70
C VAL A 86 9.00 -11.59 -18.53
N ILE A 87 8.25 -11.60 -17.43
CA ILE A 87 7.10 -12.47 -17.22
C ILE A 87 5.87 -11.68 -17.68
N TRP A 88 5.10 -12.26 -18.58
CA TRP A 88 3.78 -11.81 -19.00
C TRP A 88 2.73 -12.68 -18.33
#